data_AF-A0A662HEP2-F1
#
_entry.id   AF-A0A662HEP2-F1
#
_cell.length_a   1.000
_cell.length_b   1.000
_cell.length_c   1.000
_cell.angle_alpha   90.00
_cell.angle_beta   90.00
_cell.angle_gamma   90.00
#
_symmetry.space_group_name_H-M   'P 1'
#
loop_
_entity.id
_entity.type
_entity.pdbx_description
1 polymer ?
#
loop_
_entity_poly.entity_id
_entity_poly.type
_entity_poly.pdbx_seq_one_letter_code
_entity_poly.pdbx_strand_id
1 'polypeptide(L)'
;MRIIYCSVGVYPRLEAVYVVRDGKLPLPSSIGRARLPLLLQALELDGWLTRREAEEALRLVSELHSLRGARVNLEVLAAALGQPFEELLGYAYLPEETVKRIAERGGLAAFWIAPGFHLSSVVLALAARGDKPLVVGSANLLSDEQLRFLLSILRSGDWLHSESLDRRLLAVASRLLVGTRVNLGGALRALGLTAEMLEMAGRVVEVEVVKGLPKASKLLNFIVARRLGAAARLHDPEVLEGFGGYPLYRRPRLNRFKLALGELEEAWKALDELAMGGSMPYTSFAELLREAVGDGWLEALSLMLALGLVELRGSQVAVTAKGLAWLVEERG
;
A
#
# COMPACT_ATOMS: atom_id res chain seq x y z
N MET A 1 -0.38 -18.04 -19.26
CA MET A 1 -1.13 -18.09 -17.98
C MET A 1 -0.19 -17.62 -16.88
N ARG A 2 -0.57 -16.63 -16.05
CA ARG A 2 0.29 -16.11 -14.96
C ARG A 2 0.32 -17.14 -13.82
N ILE A 3 1.51 -17.53 -13.36
CA ILE A 3 1.66 -18.54 -12.29
C ILE A 3 1.55 -17.81 -10.95
N ILE A 4 0.50 -18.11 -10.17
CA ILE A 4 0.28 -17.55 -8.83
C ILE A 4 0.35 -18.69 -7.81
N TYR A 5 1.12 -18.49 -6.75
CA TYR A 5 1.24 -19.49 -5.69
C TYR A 5 0.35 -19.14 -4.52
N CYS A 6 -0.21 -20.15 -3.86
CA CYS A 6 -1.04 -19.96 -2.68
C CYS A 6 -0.46 -20.72 -1.50
N SER A 7 -0.60 -20.17 -0.30
CA SER A 7 -0.22 -20.83 0.94
C SER A 7 -1.34 -20.72 1.98
N VAL A 8 -1.55 -21.78 2.76
CA VAL A 8 -2.63 -21.84 3.76
C VAL A 8 -2.07 -22.25 5.12
N GLY A 9 -2.27 -21.40 6.13
CA GLY A 9 -1.86 -21.63 7.52
C GLY A 9 -0.35 -21.66 7.77
N VAL A 10 0.46 -21.49 6.73
CA VAL A 10 1.92 -21.36 6.80
C VAL A 10 2.42 -20.43 5.70
N TYR A 11 3.51 -19.73 5.96
CA TYR A 11 4.19 -18.90 4.96
C TYR A 11 5.38 -19.66 4.35
N PRO A 12 5.59 -19.57 3.03
CA PRO A 12 6.81 -20.10 2.40
C PRO A 12 8.02 -19.33 2.92
N ARG A 13 9.17 -19.97 3.18
CA ARG A 13 10.42 -19.26 3.47
C ARG A 13 11.19 -19.01 2.18
N LEU A 14 11.20 -17.75 1.76
CA LEU A 14 11.78 -17.30 0.50
C LEU A 14 12.57 -16.01 0.73
N GLU A 15 13.54 -15.77 -0.14
CA GLU A 15 14.09 -14.42 -0.32
C GLU A 15 13.05 -13.55 -1.02
N ALA A 16 12.11 -13.04 -0.26
CA ALA A 16 10.93 -12.35 -0.75
C ALA A 16 10.61 -11.09 0.07
N VAL A 17 9.73 -10.26 -0.49
CA VAL A 17 9.07 -9.21 0.26
C VAL A 17 7.72 -9.72 0.73
N TYR A 18 7.51 -9.72 2.05
CA TYR A 18 6.27 -10.11 2.70
C TYR A 18 5.51 -8.86 3.11
N VAL A 19 4.20 -8.87 2.90
CA VAL A 19 3.26 -7.86 3.40
C VAL A 19 2.22 -8.60 4.20
N VAL A 20 2.34 -8.56 5.52
CA VAL A 20 1.61 -9.44 6.44
C VAL A 20 1.10 -8.63 7.62
N ARG A 21 0.06 -9.08 8.33
CA ARG A 21 -0.51 -8.32 9.46
C ARG A 21 0.54 -7.92 10.49
N ASP A 22 1.36 -8.89 10.88
CA ASP A 22 2.32 -8.77 11.99
C ASP A 22 3.76 -8.61 11.48
N GLY A 23 3.94 -7.88 10.38
CA GLY A 23 5.26 -7.59 9.81
C GLY A 23 6.15 -6.79 10.76
N LYS A 24 7.48 -6.92 10.60
CA LYS A 24 8.48 -6.24 11.45
C LYS A 24 8.82 -4.83 10.98
N LEU A 25 8.55 -4.52 9.71
CA LEU A 25 8.98 -3.28 9.06
C LEU A 25 7.79 -2.35 8.78
N PRO A 26 7.98 -1.03 8.97
CA PRO A 26 7.05 -0.03 8.49
C PRO A 26 7.02 0.06 6.98
N LEU A 27 5.94 0.60 6.43
CA LEU A 27 5.77 0.75 5.00
C LEU A 27 6.72 1.83 4.43
N PRO A 28 7.12 1.70 3.15
CA PRO A 28 7.83 2.77 2.43
C PRO A 28 7.10 4.11 2.49
N SER A 29 7.80 5.19 2.84
CA SER A 29 7.24 6.55 2.86
C SER A 29 7.19 7.22 1.49
N SER A 30 7.68 6.54 0.44
CA SER A 30 7.68 7.06 -0.93
C SER A 30 7.40 5.97 -1.95
N ILE A 31 6.73 6.36 -3.04
CA ILE A 31 6.38 5.47 -4.13
C ILE A 31 6.85 6.05 -5.47
N GLY A 32 7.17 5.19 -6.44
CA GLY A 32 7.43 5.63 -7.80
C GLY A 32 6.18 6.28 -8.39
N ARG A 33 6.33 7.42 -9.08
CA ARG A 33 5.20 8.20 -9.60
C ARG A 33 4.29 7.39 -10.52
N ALA A 34 4.86 6.51 -11.34
CA ALA A 34 4.12 5.61 -12.22
C ALA A 34 3.18 4.64 -11.47
N ARG A 35 3.39 4.42 -10.17
CA ARG A 35 2.56 3.56 -9.32
C ARG A 35 1.60 4.34 -8.44
N LEU A 36 1.63 5.67 -8.45
CA LEU A 36 0.67 6.48 -7.71
C LEU A 36 -0.78 6.16 -8.11
N PRO A 37 -1.15 5.99 -9.40
CA PRO A 37 -2.51 5.59 -9.76
C PRO A 37 -2.95 4.28 -9.09
N LEU A 38 -2.03 3.31 -8.94
CA LEU A 38 -2.32 2.06 -8.24
C LEU A 38 -2.55 2.28 -6.75
N LEU A 39 -1.80 3.19 -6.11
CA LEU A 39 -1.99 3.52 -4.70
C LEU A 39 -3.35 4.18 -4.47
N LEU A 40 -3.76 5.09 -5.35
CA LEU A 40 -5.05 5.78 -5.23
C LEU A 40 -6.22 4.83 -5.48
N GLN A 41 -6.10 3.93 -6.46
CA GLN A 41 -7.09 2.87 -6.66
C GLN A 41 -7.15 1.89 -5.48
N ALA A 42 -6.01 1.59 -4.85
CA ALA A 42 -5.97 0.78 -3.64
C ALA A 42 -6.66 1.48 -2.46
N LEU A 43 -6.46 2.80 -2.30
CA LEU A 43 -7.14 3.61 -1.29
C LEU A 43 -8.66 3.67 -1.53
N GLU A 44 -9.10 3.75 -2.79
CA GLU A 44 -10.53 3.65 -3.14
C GLU A 44 -11.11 2.30 -2.70
N LEU A 45 -10.43 1.20 -3.04
CA LEU A 45 -10.86 -0.15 -2.69
C LEU A 45 -10.73 -0.48 -1.20
N ASP A 46 -9.82 0.18 -0.49
CA ASP A 46 -9.72 0.12 0.97
C ASP A 46 -10.82 0.99 1.65
N GLY A 47 -11.58 1.78 0.88
CA GLY A 47 -12.73 2.57 1.35
C GLY A 47 -12.38 3.98 1.84
N TRP A 48 -11.18 4.48 1.53
CA TRP A 48 -10.69 5.78 2.00
C TRP A 48 -10.89 6.93 1.03
N LEU A 49 -11.05 6.63 -0.26
CA LEU A 49 -11.27 7.62 -1.30
C LEU A 49 -12.45 7.22 -2.16
N THR A 50 -13.18 8.20 -2.64
CA THR A 50 -14.01 8.08 -3.82
C THR A 50 -13.14 8.19 -5.08
N ARG A 51 -13.63 7.63 -6.19
CA ARG A 51 -12.99 7.78 -7.50
C ARG A 51 -12.72 9.25 -7.87
N ARG A 52 -13.65 10.15 -7.51
CA ARG A 52 -13.51 11.58 -7.77
C ARG A 52 -12.32 12.17 -7.01
N GLU A 53 -12.19 11.87 -5.72
CA GLU A 53 -11.07 12.34 -4.90
C GLU A 53 -9.73 11.78 -5.39
N ALA A 54 -9.71 10.52 -5.87
CA ALA A 54 -8.52 9.94 -6.48
C ALA A 54 -8.10 10.67 -7.78
N GLU A 55 -9.06 11.03 -8.63
CA GLU A 55 -8.78 11.80 -9.85
C GLU A 55 -8.31 13.23 -9.54
N GLU A 56 -8.91 13.88 -8.55
CA GLU A 56 -8.49 15.20 -8.06
C GLU A 56 -7.06 15.15 -7.48
N ALA A 57 -6.74 14.12 -6.70
CA ALA A 57 -5.38 13.90 -6.18
C ALA A 57 -4.34 13.75 -7.31
N LEU A 58 -4.64 12.99 -8.37
CA LEU A 58 -3.73 12.85 -9.52
C LEU A 58 -3.45 14.17 -10.24
N ARG A 59 -4.48 15.01 -10.39
CA ARG A 59 -4.34 16.34 -10.99
C ARG A 59 -3.43 17.22 -10.14
N LEU A 60 -3.71 17.30 -8.84
CA LEU A 60 -2.94 18.13 -7.92
C LEU A 60 -1.47 17.72 -7.85
N VAL A 61 -1.18 16.42 -7.86
CA VAL A 61 0.19 15.88 -7.88
C VAL A 61 0.97 16.32 -9.13
N SER A 62 0.27 16.55 -10.24
CA SER A 62 0.90 17.01 -11.46
C SER A 62 1.26 18.49 -11.41
N GLU A 63 0.52 19.27 -10.63
CA GLU A 63 0.72 20.70 -10.44
C GLU A 63 1.83 20.99 -9.43
N LEU A 64 1.91 20.22 -8.34
CA LEU A 64 2.89 20.41 -7.26
C LEU A 64 4.33 20.08 -7.69
N HIS A 65 5.20 21.10 -7.74
CA HIS A 65 6.61 20.96 -8.09
C HIS A 65 7.36 19.95 -7.21
N SER A 66 7.09 19.95 -5.90
CA SER A 66 7.66 19.01 -4.92
C SER A 66 7.32 17.54 -5.21
N LEU A 67 6.31 17.28 -6.04
CA LEU A 67 5.88 15.94 -6.45
C LEU A 67 6.18 15.64 -7.93
N ARG A 68 6.85 16.55 -8.65
CA ARG A 68 7.14 16.35 -10.07
C ARG A 68 8.22 15.31 -10.35
N GLY A 69 8.99 14.93 -9.33
CA GLY A 69 10.04 13.93 -9.45
C GLY A 69 9.56 12.53 -9.88
N ALA A 70 10.51 11.63 -10.12
CA ALA A 70 10.22 10.23 -10.44
C ALA A 70 9.54 9.48 -9.27
N ARG A 71 9.60 10.04 -8.06
CA ARG A 71 9.00 9.52 -6.84
C ARG A 71 8.10 10.57 -6.19
N VAL A 72 7.10 10.07 -5.49
CA VAL A 72 6.10 10.83 -4.75
C VAL A 72 6.30 10.52 -3.26
N ASN A 73 6.56 11.56 -2.45
CA ASN A 73 6.69 11.45 -1.01
C ASN A 73 5.28 11.51 -0.37
N LEU A 74 4.94 10.53 0.47
CA LEU A 74 3.67 10.49 1.18
C LEU A 74 3.51 11.66 2.16
N GLU A 75 4.60 12.21 2.71
CA GLU A 75 4.56 13.40 3.58
C GLU A 75 4.02 14.61 2.83
N VAL A 76 4.42 14.77 1.56
CA VAL A 76 3.96 15.88 0.73
C VAL A 76 2.51 15.66 0.29
N LEU A 77 2.10 14.43 -0.02
CA LEU A 77 0.69 14.11 -0.25
C LEU A 77 -0.16 14.38 0.98
N ALA A 78 0.28 13.94 2.16
CA ALA A 78 -0.41 14.17 3.43
C ALA A 78 -0.50 15.67 3.75
N ALA A 79 0.57 16.44 3.52
CA ALA A 79 0.55 17.88 3.71
C ALA A 79 -0.49 18.53 2.78
N ALA A 80 -0.43 18.23 1.48
CA ALA A 80 -1.25 18.86 0.44
C ALA A 80 -2.72 18.44 0.46
N LEU A 81 -3.00 17.15 0.66
CA LEU A 81 -4.34 16.55 0.51
C LEU A 81 -4.98 16.19 1.84
N GLY A 82 -4.20 16.02 2.92
CA GLY A 82 -4.72 15.62 4.22
C GLY A 82 -5.06 14.14 4.29
N GLN A 83 -6.23 13.82 4.83
CA GLN A 83 -6.76 12.46 4.86
C GLN A 83 -7.06 11.96 3.43
N PRO A 84 -6.84 10.67 3.13
CA PRO A 84 -6.38 9.59 4.02
C PRO A 84 -4.86 9.47 4.14
N PHE A 85 -4.10 10.31 3.42
CA PHE A 85 -2.65 10.19 3.34
C PHE A 85 -1.95 10.42 4.68
N GLU A 86 -2.48 11.33 5.52
CA GLU A 86 -2.00 11.53 6.89
C GLU A 86 -2.09 10.25 7.74
N GLU A 87 -3.21 9.55 7.69
CA GLU A 87 -3.37 8.31 8.46
C GLU A 87 -2.46 7.20 7.92
N LEU A 88 -2.38 7.04 6.60
CA LEU A 88 -1.47 6.08 5.97
C LEU A 88 0.00 6.38 6.29
N LEU A 89 0.39 7.66 6.26
CA LEU A 89 1.73 8.12 6.59
C LEU A 89 2.13 7.76 8.01
N GLY A 90 1.17 7.71 8.95
CA GLY A 90 1.43 7.27 10.31
C GLY A 90 1.98 5.84 10.42
N TYR A 91 1.78 5.01 9.39
CA TYR A 91 2.32 3.65 9.27
C TYR A 91 3.45 3.53 8.23
N ALA A 92 3.70 4.58 7.45
CA ALA A 92 4.58 4.58 6.29
C ALA A 92 5.73 5.58 6.45
N TYR A 93 6.72 5.20 7.26
CA TYR A 93 7.85 6.06 7.63
C TYR A 93 9.22 5.44 7.30
N LEU A 94 9.26 4.40 6.45
CA LEU A 94 10.53 3.78 6.07
C LEU A 94 11.26 4.64 5.01
N PRO A 95 12.47 5.15 5.29
CA PRO A 95 13.22 6.00 4.36
C PRO A 95 13.62 5.26 3.08
N GLU A 96 13.74 6.01 1.99
CA GLU A 96 14.02 5.47 0.66
C GLU A 96 15.35 4.71 0.60
N GLU A 97 16.41 5.19 1.26
CA GLU A 97 17.71 4.51 1.29
C GLU A 97 17.59 3.13 1.95
N THR A 98 16.70 2.99 2.93
CA THR A 98 16.43 1.71 3.56
C THR A 98 15.63 0.80 2.64
N VAL A 99 14.66 1.34 1.91
CA VAL A 99 13.91 0.62 0.88
C VAL A 99 14.84 0.10 -0.22
N LYS A 100 15.78 0.92 -0.70
CA LYS A 100 16.80 0.53 -1.70
C LYS A 100 17.69 -0.60 -1.17
N ARG A 101 18.21 -0.45 0.06
CA ARG A 101 18.99 -1.52 0.71
C ARG A 101 18.23 -2.83 0.85
N ILE A 102 16.92 -2.79 1.11
CA ILE A 102 16.07 -4.00 1.17
C ILE A 102 15.93 -4.64 -0.22
N ALA A 103 15.79 -3.84 -1.26
CA ALA A 103 15.69 -4.32 -2.63
C ALA A 103 17.02 -4.96 -3.11
N GLU A 104 18.15 -4.36 -2.74
CA GLU A 104 19.50 -4.77 -3.17
C GLU A 104 20.09 -5.93 -2.36
N ARG A 105 19.81 -6.02 -1.05
CA ARG A 105 20.37 -7.08 -0.19
C ARG A 105 19.65 -8.40 -0.38
N GLY A 106 20.38 -9.52 -0.39
CA GLY A 106 19.79 -10.86 -0.22
C GLY A 106 19.12 -10.98 1.15
N GLY A 107 17.89 -11.48 1.19
CA GLY A 107 17.16 -11.69 2.44
C GLY A 107 15.69 -11.29 2.41
N LEU A 108 15.00 -11.75 3.46
CA LEU A 108 13.58 -11.54 3.71
C LEU A 108 13.31 -10.15 4.27
N ALA A 109 12.30 -9.47 3.75
CA ALA A 109 11.75 -8.25 4.34
C ALA A 109 10.26 -8.43 4.59
N ALA A 110 9.79 -8.14 5.81
CA ALA A 110 8.39 -8.31 6.18
C ALA A 110 7.78 -6.99 6.65
N PHE A 111 7.01 -6.37 5.76
CA PHE A 111 6.22 -5.18 6.00
C PHE A 111 4.91 -5.54 6.70
N TRP A 112 4.45 -4.68 7.60
CA TRP A 112 3.11 -4.85 8.15
C TRP A 112 2.03 -4.43 7.15
N ILE A 113 0.82 -4.93 7.38
CA ILE A 113 -0.40 -4.38 6.79
C ILE A 113 -0.91 -3.30 7.73
N ALA A 114 -0.93 -2.05 7.28
CA ALA A 114 -1.50 -0.95 8.05
C ALA A 114 -3.02 -1.17 8.26
N PRO A 115 -3.54 -0.98 9.48
CA PRO A 115 -4.96 -1.14 9.78
C PRO A 115 -5.83 -0.28 8.86
N GLY A 116 -6.80 -0.89 8.18
CA GLY A 116 -7.67 -0.19 7.22
C GLY A 116 -7.05 0.10 5.85
N PHE A 117 -5.78 -0.27 5.61
CA PHE A 117 -5.04 0.04 4.37
C PHE A 117 -4.46 -1.23 3.74
N HIS A 118 -5.27 -2.27 3.54
CA HIS A 118 -4.75 -3.58 3.15
C HIS A 118 -4.08 -3.54 1.78
N LEU A 119 -4.82 -3.09 0.75
CA LEU A 119 -4.27 -3.01 -0.61
C LEU A 119 -3.21 -1.92 -0.72
N SER A 120 -3.42 -0.79 -0.04
CA SER A 120 -2.48 0.33 -0.04
C SER A 120 -1.12 -0.09 0.53
N SER A 121 -1.11 -0.91 1.61
CA SER A 121 0.10 -1.52 2.17
C SER A 121 0.83 -2.40 1.16
N VAL A 122 0.08 -3.21 0.41
CA VAL A 122 0.64 -4.06 -0.66
C VAL A 122 1.29 -3.20 -1.75
N VAL A 123 0.59 -2.17 -2.22
CA VAL A 123 1.10 -1.27 -3.27
C VAL A 123 2.35 -0.52 -2.82
N LEU A 124 2.40 -0.04 -1.58
CA LEU A 124 3.59 0.61 -1.03
C LEU A 124 4.76 -0.37 -0.92
N ALA A 125 4.53 -1.59 -0.44
CA ALA A 125 5.57 -2.60 -0.33
C ALA A 125 6.16 -3.03 -1.69
N LEU A 126 5.42 -2.87 -2.79
CA LEU A 126 5.98 -3.05 -4.14
C LEU A 126 7.20 -2.15 -4.38
N ALA A 127 7.33 -1.00 -3.70
CA ALA A 127 8.50 -0.13 -3.82
C ALA A 127 9.79 -0.80 -3.34
N ALA A 128 9.71 -1.80 -2.45
CA ALA A 128 10.85 -2.51 -1.88
C ALA A 128 11.17 -3.83 -2.60
N ARG A 129 10.30 -4.32 -3.50
CA ARG A 129 10.40 -5.69 -4.03
C ARG A 129 11.58 -5.92 -4.99
N GLY A 130 12.00 -4.92 -5.76
CA GLY A 130 12.94 -5.13 -6.87
C GLY A 130 12.49 -6.27 -7.81
N ASP A 131 13.34 -7.29 -7.95
CA ASP A 131 13.06 -8.52 -8.70
C ASP A 131 12.55 -9.68 -7.84
N LYS A 132 12.47 -9.50 -6.52
CA LYS A 132 12.02 -10.51 -5.58
C LYS A 132 10.52 -10.79 -5.73
N PRO A 133 10.06 -12.02 -5.43
CA PRO A 133 8.65 -12.32 -5.31
C PRO A 133 8.03 -11.56 -4.13
N LEU A 134 6.74 -11.28 -4.27
CA LEU A 134 5.91 -10.72 -3.21
C LEU A 134 5.09 -11.83 -2.54
N VAL A 135 5.00 -11.81 -1.22
CA VAL A 135 4.12 -12.69 -0.44
C VAL A 135 3.10 -11.83 0.30
N VAL A 136 1.83 -11.93 -0.10
CA VAL A 136 0.73 -11.12 0.47
C VAL A 136 -0.04 -11.94 1.48
N GLY A 137 0.00 -11.52 2.73
CA GLY A 137 -0.69 -12.12 3.87
C GLY A 137 -2.18 -11.81 3.90
N SER A 138 -2.93 -12.70 4.53
CA SER A 138 -4.36 -12.52 4.85
C SER A 138 -5.23 -12.16 3.63
N ALA A 139 -4.91 -12.74 2.47
CA ALA A 139 -5.61 -12.49 1.21
C ALA A 139 -7.07 -12.96 1.23
N ASN A 140 -7.43 -13.89 2.13
CA ASN A 140 -8.81 -14.33 2.34
C ASN A 140 -9.73 -13.26 2.92
N LEU A 141 -9.18 -12.19 3.49
CA LEU A 141 -9.98 -11.10 4.06
C LEU A 141 -10.40 -10.06 3.03
N LEU A 142 -9.82 -10.13 1.83
CA LEU A 142 -10.14 -9.23 0.74
C LEU A 142 -11.52 -9.54 0.18
N SER A 143 -12.26 -8.50 -0.20
CA SER A 143 -13.45 -8.62 -1.03
C SER A 143 -13.10 -9.14 -2.42
N ASP A 144 -14.09 -9.53 -3.21
CA ASP A 144 -13.87 -10.02 -4.58
C ASP A 144 -13.29 -8.94 -5.51
N GLU A 145 -13.64 -7.68 -5.27
CA GLU A 145 -13.08 -6.53 -6.01
C GLU A 145 -11.64 -6.28 -5.62
N GLN A 146 -11.35 -6.29 -4.31
CA GLN A 146 -10.00 -6.13 -3.80
C GLN A 146 -9.07 -7.26 -4.28
N LEU A 147 -9.54 -8.51 -4.27
CA LEU A 147 -8.78 -9.66 -4.76
C LEU A 147 -8.52 -9.57 -6.26
N ARG A 148 -9.50 -9.14 -7.06
CA ARG A 148 -9.31 -8.91 -8.51
C ARG A 148 -8.26 -7.83 -8.77
N PHE A 149 -8.30 -6.72 -8.05
CA PHE A 149 -7.28 -5.68 -8.13
C PHE A 149 -5.90 -6.23 -7.74
N LEU A 150 -5.80 -6.93 -6.61
CA LEU A 150 -4.56 -7.54 -6.16
C LEU A 150 -3.96 -8.45 -7.24
N LEU A 151 -4.75 -9.36 -7.81
CA LEU A 151 -4.30 -10.27 -8.87
C LEU A 151 -3.81 -9.54 -10.14
N SER A 152 -4.34 -8.35 -10.41
CA SER A 152 -3.90 -7.54 -11.55
C SER A 152 -2.46 -7.02 -11.38
N ILE A 153 -2.05 -6.70 -10.14
CA ILE A 153 -0.74 -6.12 -9.81
C ILE A 153 0.35 -7.15 -9.45
N LEU A 154 -0.02 -8.40 -9.13
CA LEU A 154 0.95 -9.47 -8.85
C LEU A 154 1.74 -9.89 -10.10
N ARG A 155 2.98 -10.36 -9.92
CA ARG A 155 3.78 -10.99 -10.97
C ARG A 155 3.69 -12.51 -10.90
N SER A 156 4.17 -13.17 -11.97
CA SER A 156 4.36 -14.62 -11.95
C SER A 156 5.35 -14.98 -10.83
N GLY A 157 5.00 -15.95 -9.99
CA GLY A 157 5.81 -16.37 -8.85
C GLY A 157 5.54 -15.62 -7.54
N ASP A 158 4.65 -14.61 -7.55
CA ASP A 158 4.16 -14.01 -6.32
C ASP A 158 3.21 -14.99 -5.58
N TRP A 159 3.14 -14.85 -4.25
CA TRP A 159 2.39 -15.71 -3.35
C TRP A 159 1.23 -14.97 -2.70
N LEU A 160 0.09 -15.64 -2.61
CA LEU A 160 -1.04 -15.27 -1.78
C LEU A 160 -1.09 -16.20 -0.57
N HIS A 161 -1.11 -15.64 0.62
CA HIS A 161 -1.25 -16.39 1.86
C HIS A 161 -2.64 -16.16 2.46
N SER A 162 -3.20 -17.24 3.00
CA SER A 162 -4.45 -17.24 3.73
C SER A 162 -4.33 -18.03 5.02
N GLU A 163 -4.99 -17.55 6.07
CA GLU A 163 -5.08 -18.27 7.35
C GLU A 163 -5.95 -19.53 7.22
N SER A 164 -6.96 -19.49 6.36
CA SER A 164 -7.92 -20.57 6.13
C SER A 164 -8.06 -20.91 4.65
N LEU A 165 -8.61 -22.08 4.32
CA LEU A 165 -8.85 -22.41 2.93
C LEU A 165 -9.89 -21.46 2.32
N ASP A 166 -9.56 -20.82 1.19
CA ASP A 166 -10.44 -19.90 0.47
C ASP A 166 -10.61 -20.39 -0.98
N ARG A 167 -11.87 -20.60 -1.39
CA ARG A 167 -12.22 -21.09 -2.73
C ARG A 167 -11.75 -20.17 -3.85
N ARG A 168 -11.75 -18.85 -3.62
CA ARG A 168 -11.33 -17.84 -4.59
C ARG A 168 -9.83 -17.92 -4.86
N LEU A 169 -9.05 -18.15 -3.80
CA LEU A 169 -7.60 -18.36 -3.91
C LEU A 169 -7.27 -19.69 -4.59
N LEU A 170 -7.96 -20.77 -4.22
CA LEU A 170 -7.81 -22.07 -4.89
C LEU A 170 -8.12 -22.00 -6.40
N ALA A 171 -9.08 -21.16 -6.79
CA ALA A 171 -9.46 -21.01 -8.19
C ALA A 171 -8.36 -20.38 -9.06
N VAL A 172 -7.42 -19.64 -8.45
CA VAL A 172 -6.31 -18.94 -9.16
C VAL A 172 -4.93 -19.54 -8.86
N ALA A 173 -4.82 -20.40 -7.86
CA ALA A 173 -3.57 -21.04 -7.47
C ALA A 173 -3.05 -21.95 -8.60
N SER A 174 -1.77 -21.84 -8.90
CA SER A 174 -0.98 -22.79 -9.71
C SER A 174 -0.24 -23.82 -8.82
N ARG A 175 0.07 -23.44 -7.58
CA ARG A 175 0.68 -24.28 -6.54
C ARG A 175 0.04 -23.95 -5.19
N LEU A 176 -0.07 -24.95 -4.31
CA LEU A 176 -0.64 -24.78 -2.99
C LEU A 176 0.32 -25.32 -1.91
N LEU A 177 0.80 -24.45 -1.03
CA LEU A 177 1.53 -24.85 0.18
C LEU A 177 0.55 -24.92 1.35
N VAL A 178 0.49 -26.03 2.07
CA VAL A 178 -0.48 -26.21 3.17
C VAL A 178 0.26 -26.56 4.46
N GLY A 179 0.01 -25.79 5.52
CA GLY A 179 0.57 -26.08 6.84
C GLY A 179 0.05 -27.41 7.39
N THR A 180 0.88 -28.13 8.14
CA THR A 180 0.51 -29.44 8.74
C THR A 180 -0.67 -29.39 9.71
N ARG A 181 -0.94 -28.21 10.28
CA ARG A 181 -2.07 -27.99 11.20
C ARG A 181 -3.40 -27.80 10.47
N VAL A 182 -3.38 -27.65 9.14
CA VAL A 182 -4.59 -27.43 8.35
C VAL A 182 -5.22 -28.78 7.98
N ASN A 183 -6.46 -29.00 8.41
CA ASN A 183 -7.25 -30.15 7.98
C ASN A 183 -7.77 -29.94 6.55
N LEU A 184 -6.91 -30.17 5.56
CA LEU A 184 -7.21 -29.94 4.15
C LEU A 184 -8.46 -30.73 3.69
N GLY A 185 -8.56 -32.00 4.04
CA GLY A 185 -9.71 -32.83 3.63
C GLY A 185 -11.04 -32.38 4.26
N GLY A 186 -11.02 -31.91 5.51
CA GLY A 186 -12.19 -31.28 6.13
C GLY A 186 -12.55 -29.96 5.46
N ALA A 187 -11.56 -29.11 5.22
CA ALA A 187 -11.75 -27.79 4.61
C ALA A 187 -12.26 -27.88 3.16
N LEU A 188 -11.74 -28.81 2.36
CA LEU A 188 -12.23 -29.03 0.99
C LEU A 188 -13.70 -29.47 0.98
N ARG A 189 -14.06 -30.43 1.84
CA ARG A 189 -15.46 -30.86 1.97
C ARG A 189 -16.39 -29.74 2.39
N ALA A 190 -15.97 -28.89 3.34
CA ALA A 190 -16.74 -27.72 3.75
C ALA A 190 -16.95 -26.71 2.62
N LEU A 191 -16.02 -26.64 1.65
CA LEU A 191 -16.14 -25.81 0.46
C LEU A 191 -16.89 -26.52 -0.70
N GLY A 192 -17.37 -27.74 -0.50
CA GLY A 192 -18.01 -28.55 -1.55
C GLY A 192 -17.02 -28.97 -2.65
N LEU A 193 -15.74 -29.10 -2.33
CA LEU A 193 -14.67 -29.47 -3.25
C LEU A 193 -14.11 -30.85 -2.91
N THR A 194 -13.67 -31.60 -3.93
CA THR A 194 -12.83 -32.79 -3.76
C THR A 194 -11.42 -32.53 -4.27
N ALA A 195 -10.48 -33.40 -3.90
CA ALA A 195 -9.13 -33.35 -4.45
C ALA A 195 -9.15 -33.58 -5.97
N GLU A 196 -9.97 -34.51 -6.48
CA GLU A 196 -10.07 -34.75 -7.93
C GLU A 196 -10.60 -33.51 -8.67
N MET A 197 -11.50 -32.73 -8.07
CA MET A 197 -11.99 -31.48 -8.67
C MET A 197 -10.88 -30.43 -8.82
N LEU A 198 -9.91 -30.40 -7.91
CA LEU A 198 -8.76 -29.49 -8.00
C LEU A 198 -7.74 -29.95 -9.06
N GLU A 199 -7.56 -31.26 -9.21
CA GLU A 199 -6.69 -31.86 -10.22
C GLU A 199 -7.27 -31.72 -11.63
N MET A 200 -8.55 -32.04 -11.81
CA MET A 200 -9.25 -31.91 -13.10
C MET A 200 -9.30 -30.46 -13.59
N ALA A 201 -9.28 -29.48 -12.68
CA ALA A 201 -9.22 -28.09 -13.05
C ALA A 201 -7.84 -27.68 -13.64
N GLY A 202 -6.82 -28.54 -13.50
CA GLY A 202 -5.45 -28.28 -13.94
C GLY A 202 -4.76 -27.15 -13.17
N ARG A 203 -5.25 -26.84 -11.96
CA ARG A 203 -4.86 -25.61 -11.24
C ARG A 203 -3.89 -25.88 -10.09
N VAL A 204 -4.10 -26.94 -9.30
CA VAL A 204 -3.20 -27.25 -8.18
C VAL A 204 -2.21 -28.33 -8.59
N VAL A 205 -0.99 -27.92 -8.97
CA VAL A 205 0.03 -28.84 -9.51
C VAL A 205 0.83 -29.55 -8.41
N GLU A 206 0.97 -28.94 -7.24
CA GLU A 206 1.81 -29.47 -6.16
C GLU A 206 1.26 -29.01 -4.81
N VAL A 207 0.93 -29.98 -3.94
CA VAL A 207 0.54 -29.76 -2.54
C VAL A 207 1.69 -30.19 -1.65
N GLU A 208 2.34 -29.22 -1.01
CA GLU A 208 3.47 -29.47 -0.12
C GLU A 208 3.03 -29.27 1.34
N VAL A 209 3.30 -30.26 2.20
CA VAL A 209 2.86 -30.29 3.60
C VAL A 209 4.07 -30.32 4.52
N VAL A 210 4.21 -29.29 5.36
CA VAL A 210 5.45 -29.00 6.10
C VAL A 210 5.53 -29.73 7.44
N LYS A 211 6.51 -30.63 7.60
CA LYS A 211 6.67 -31.52 8.77
C LYS A 211 6.91 -30.81 10.11
N GLY A 212 6.31 -31.38 11.16
CA GLY A 212 6.67 -31.23 12.58
C GLY A 212 6.30 -32.47 13.42
N LEU A 213 7.01 -33.60 13.20
CA LEU A 213 7.24 -34.81 14.06
C LEU A 213 6.05 -35.72 14.53
N PRO A 214 6.27 -37.01 14.88
CA PRO A 214 5.84 -38.16 14.08
C PRO A 214 4.70 -39.02 14.68
N LYS A 215 3.79 -39.52 13.82
CA LYS A 215 3.20 -40.89 13.76
C LYS A 215 1.82 -40.87 13.06
N ALA A 216 1.48 -41.95 12.36
CA ALA A 216 0.26 -42.22 11.58
C ALA A 216 -0.04 -41.32 10.36
N SER A 217 0.17 -40.01 10.41
CA SER A 217 -0.16 -39.07 9.32
C SER A 217 0.70 -39.21 8.06
N LYS A 218 1.91 -39.79 8.19
CA LYS A 218 2.78 -40.14 7.05
C LYS A 218 2.15 -41.14 6.10
N LEU A 219 1.28 -42.03 6.59
CA LEU A 219 0.53 -42.96 5.74
C LEU A 219 -0.53 -42.22 4.94
N LEU A 220 -1.27 -41.30 5.55
CA LEU A 220 -2.36 -40.61 4.87
C LEU A 220 -1.85 -39.68 3.75
N ASN A 221 -0.81 -38.89 4.02
CA ASN A 221 -0.26 -37.95 3.03
C ASN A 221 0.46 -38.66 1.87
N PHE A 222 1.13 -39.78 2.17
CA PHE A 222 1.73 -40.63 1.14
C PHE A 222 0.67 -41.40 0.33
N ILE A 223 -0.40 -41.88 0.98
CA ILE A 223 -1.54 -42.53 0.30
C ILE A 223 -2.25 -41.53 -0.61
N VAL A 224 -2.45 -40.29 -0.17
CA VAL A 224 -3.04 -39.22 -0.98
C VAL A 224 -2.12 -38.92 -2.16
N ALA A 225 -0.85 -38.55 -1.95
CA ALA A 225 0.08 -38.23 -3.04
C ALA A 225 0.27 -39.38 -4.05
N ARG A 226 0.25 -40.65 -3.59
CA ARG A 226 0.37 -41.83 -4.45
C ARG A 226 -0.94 -42.20 -5.17
N ARG A 227 -2.11 -41.90 -4.60
CA ARG A 227 -3.42 -42.03 -5.29
C ARG A 227 -3.65 -40.94 -6.33
N LEU A 228 -3.02 -39.78 -6.14
CA LEU A 228 -3.06 -38.61 -7.01
C LEU A 228 -2.07 -38.67 -8.21
N GLY A 229 -1.33 -39.78 -8.40
CA GLY A 229 -0.44 -39.98 -9.55
C GLY A 229 0.74 -38.98 -9.66
N ALA A 230 0.95 -38.14 -8.66
CA ALA A 230 1.97 -37.11 -8.66
C ALA A 230 3.35 -37.67 -8.29
N ALA A 231 4.40 -37.17 -8.93
CA ALA A 231 5.77 -37.38 -8.49
C ALA A 231 5.97 -36.65 -7.15
N ALA A 232 5.70 -37.33 -6.04
CA ALA A 232 5.91 -36.82 -4.70
C ALA A 232 7.42 -36.66 -4.45
N ARG A 233 7.96 -35.47 -4.73
CA ARG A 233 9.30 -35.09 -4.25
C ARG A 233 9.14 -34.57 -2.83
N LEU A 234 9.61 -35.36 -1.87
CA LEU A 234 9.75 -34.92 -0.47
C LEU A 234 10.92 -33.95 -0.40
N HIS A 235 10.68 -32.67 -0.66
CA HIS A 235 11.53 -31.62 -0.12
C HIS A 235 10.97 -31.21 1.25
N ASP A 236 11.85 -30.87 2.19
CA ASP A 236 11.44 -30.21 3.42
C ASP A 236 11.46 -28.71 3.10
N PRO A 237 10.32 -28.08 2.78
CA PRO A 237 10.30 -26.65 2.51
C PRO A 237 10.66 -25.93 3.81
N GLU A 238 11.59 -25.00 3.73
CA GLU A 238 11.80 -24.07 4.83
C GLU A 238 10.52 -23.23 4.98
N VAL A 239 10.02 -23.08 6.21
CA VAL A 239 8.84 -22.26 6.53
C VAL A 239 9.16 -21.24 7.60
N LEU A 240 8.35 -20.20 7.66
CA LEU A 240 8.44 -19.16 8.68
C LEU A 240 7.33 -19.35 9.71
N GLU A 241 7.72 -19.53 10.98
CA GLU A 241 6.80 -19.49 12.11
C GLU A 241 6.64 -18.04 12.59
N GLY A 242 5.63 -17.36 12.06
CA GLY A 242 5.27 -16.01 12.46
C GLY A 242 6.30 -14.93 12.10
N PHE A 243 5.85 -13.67 12.11
CA PHE A 243 6.71 -12.51 11.87
C PHE A 243 7.02 -11.73 13.15
N GLY A 244 6.17 -11.83 14.18
CA GLY A 244 6.46 -11.29 15.53
C GLY A 244 6.62 -9.77 15.60
N GLY A 245 6.12 -9.03 14.58
CA GLY A 245 6.00 -7.58 14.61
C GLY A 245 4.53 -7.15 14.77
N TYR A 246 4.28 -5.85 14.70
CA TYR A 246 2.93 -5.29 14.73
C TYR A 246 2.98 -3.86 14.16
N PRO A 247 1.88 -3.38 13.54
CA PRO A 247 1.82 -2.00 13.05
C PRO A 247 2.03 -1.00 14.19
N LEU A 248 3.00 -0.10 14.02
CA LEU A 248 3.22 1.01 14.93
C LEU A 248 2.75 2.30 14.26
N TYR A 249 1.76 2.95 14.88
CA TYR A 249 1.29 4.26 14.43
C TYR A 249 2.17 5.36 15.00
N ARG A 250 2.59 6.28 14.13
CA ARG A 250 3.30 7.51 14.50
C ARG A 250 2.57 8.69 13.89
N ARG A 251 1.81 9.43 14.69
CA ARG A 251 1.10 10.62 14.21
C ARG A 251 2.09 11.54 13.47
N PRO A 252 1.87 11.82 12.18
CA PRO A 252 2.79 12.64 11.42
C PRO A 252 2.75 14.09 11.92
N ARG A 253 3.91 14.73 11.97
CA ARG A 253 4.05 16.17 12.18
C ARG A 253 4.48 16.78 10.85
N LEU A 254 3.59 17.54 10.24
CA LEU A 254 3.78 18.05 8.88
C LEU A 254 3.95 19.57 8.94
N ASN A 255 5.08 20.08 8.46
CA ASN A 255 5.15 21.49 8.10
C ASN A 255 4.54 21.63 6.70
N ARG A 256 3.26 21.98 6.63
CA ARG A 256 2.50 21.90 5.38
C ARG A 256 2.97 22.91 4.34
N PHE A 257 3.25 24.15 4.75
CA PHE A 257 3.75 25.18 3.84
C PHE A 257 5.09 24.76 3.23
N LYS A 258 6.04 24.32 4.05
CA LYS A 258 7.34 23.83 3.57
C LYS A 258 7.22 22.62 2.65
N LEU A 259 6.41 21.63 3.02
CA LEU A 259 6.27 20.40 2.25
C LEU A 259 5.54 20.62 0.91
N ALA A 260 4.46 21.42 0.92
CA ALA A 260 3.61 21.61 -0.26
C ALA A 260 4.11 22.74 -1.18
N LEU A 261 4.60 23.85 -0.62
CA LEU A 261 5.06 25.03 -1.38
C LEU A 261 6.57 25.04 -1.63
N GLY A 262 7.37 24.29 -0.86
CA GLY A 262 8.81 24.19 -1.06
C GLY A 262 9.51 25.54 -0.92
N GLU A 263 10.19 25.99 -1.97
CA GLU A 263 10.89 27.28 -2.00
C GLU A 263 9.94 28.49 -1.87
N LEU A 264 8.64 28.27 -2.10
CA LEU A 264 7.60 29.29 -1.96
C LEU A 264 6.94 29.26 -0.57
N GLU A 265 7.57 28.62 0.43
CA GLU A 265 6.99 28.48 1.79
C GLU A 265 6.56 29.82 2.36
N GLU A 266 7.37 30.87 2.17
CA GLU A 266 7.13 32.23 2.66
C GLU A 266 5.81 32.87 2.19
N ALA A 267 5.15 32.31 1.16
CA ALA A 267 3.82 32.72 0.75
C ALA A 267 2.78 32.62 1.88
N TRP A 268 3.03 31.79 2.91
CA TRP A 268 2.18 31.73 4.11
C TRP A 268 1.99 33.11 4.78
N LYS A 269 2.98 34.01 4.70
CA LYS A 269 2.90 35.38 5.25
C LYS A 269 1.80 36.19 4.57
N ALA A 270 1.70 36.10 3.24
CA ALA A 270 0.63 36.76 2.49
C ALA A 270 -0.74 36.18 2.84
N LEU A 271 -0.82 34.86 3.06
CA LEU A 271 -2.04 34.19 3.51
C LEU A 271 -2.46 34.65 4.92
N ASP A 272 -1.49 34.90 5.78
CA ASP A 272 -1.73 35.36 7.15
C ASP A 272 -2.30 36.78 7.19
N GLU A 273 -1.71 37.69 6.42
CA GLU A 273 -2.22 39.05 6.21
C GLU A 273 -3.64 39.03 5.60
N LEU A 274 -3.87 38.12 4.63
CA LEU A 274 -5.21 37.90 4.08
C LEU A 274 -6.20 37.42 5.16
N ALA A 275 -5.81 36.48 6.01
CA ALA A 275 -6.66 35.98 7.08
C ALA A 275 -7.02 37.07 8.12
N MET A 276 -6.09 38.00 8.39
CA MET A 276 -6.32 39.15 9.29
C MET A 276 -7.20 40.22 8.65
N GLY A 277 -7.02 40.50 7.35
CA GLY A 277 -7.77 41.52 6.60
C GLY A 277 -9.13 41.07 6.06
N GLY A 278 -9.39 39.76 6.00
CA GLY A 278 -10.59 39.19 5.40
C GLY A 278 -10.44 39.00 3.88
N SER A 279 -11.45 39.38 3.09
CA SER A 279 -11.30 39.37 1.62
C SER A 279 -10.61 40.64 1.14
N MET A 280 -9.70 40.54 0.18
CA MET A 280 -9.05 41.72 -0.43
C MET A 280 -9.00 41.64 -1.95
N PRO A 281 -8.80 42.77 -2.66
CA PRO A 281 -8.64 42.76 -4.10
C PRO A 281 -7.47 41.88 -4.56
N TYR A 282 -7.65 41.21 -5.70
CA TYR A 282 -6.61 40.40 -6.34
C TYR A 282 -5.27 41.12 -6.47
N THR A 283 -5.29 42.41 -6.85
CA THR A 283 -4.08 43.21 -7.04
C THR A 283 -3.31 43.39 -5.74
N SER A 284 -4.02 43.63 -4.63
CA SER A 284 -3.41 43.77 -3.31
C SER A 284 -2.83 42.45 -2.82
N PHE A 285 -3.53 41.34 -3.01
CA PHE A 285 -2.99 40.02 -2.65
C PHE A 285 -1.77 39.63 -3.50
N ALA A 286 -1.77 39.99 -4.79
CA ALA A 286 -0.62 39.77 -5.67
C ALA A 286 0.61 40.58 -5.23
N GLU A 287 0.43 41.79 -4.67
CA GLU A 287 1.51 42.58 -4.09
C GLU A 287 2.08 41.90 -2.83
N LEU A 288 1.24 41.43 -1.92
CA LEU A 288 1.69 40.67 -0.74
C LEU A 288 2.47 39.41 -1.13
N LEU A 289 2.03 38.69 -2.15
CA LEU A 289 2.76 37.53 -2.66
C LEU A 289 4.11 37.92 -3.28
N ARG A 290 4.20 39.05 -4.00
CA ARG A 290 5.49 39.55 -4.51
C ARG A 290 6.45 39.93 -3.40
N GLU A 291 5.95 40.52 -2.32
CA GLU A 291 6.75 40.82 -1.14
C GLU A 291 7.26 39.55 -0.46
N ALA A 292 6.42 38.51 -0.39
CA ALA A 292 6.75 37.26 0.27
C ALA A 292 7.72 36.36 -0.54
N VAL A 293 7.48 36.20 -1.84
CA VAL A 293 8.18 35.20 -2.69
C VAL A 293 8.76 35.76 -3.99
N GLY A 294 8.77 37.08 -4.17
CA GLY A 294 9.39 37.73 -5.32
C GLY A 294 8.76 37.33 -6.67
N ASP A 295 9.61 36.99 -7.64
CA ASP A 295 9.18 36.62 -9.00
C ASP A 295 8.32 35.34 -9.04
N GLY A 296 8.39 34.50 -8.01
CA GLY A 296 7.58 33.29 -7.86
C GLY A 296 6.11 33.53 -7.47
N TRP A 297 5.68 34.78 -7.29
CA TRP A 297 4.34 35.11 -6.77
C TRP A 297 3.18 34.51 -7.56
N LEU A 298 3.28 34.45 -8.90
CA LEU A 298 2.21 33.91 -9.75
C LEU A 298 2.09 32.39 -9.57
N GLU A 299 3.23 31.71 -9.40
CA GLU A 299 3.27 30.29 -9.10
C GLU A 299 2.71 30.01 -7.71
N ALA A 300 3.11 30.79 -6.70
CA ALA A 300 2.59 30.67 -5.34
C ALA A 300 1.07 30.85 -5.30
N LEU A 301 0.53 31.85 -6.00
CA LEU A 301 -0.91 32.04 -6.13
C LEU A 301 -1.59 30.83 -6.76
N SER A 302 -1.05 30.34 -7.88
CA SER A 302 -1.59 29.17 -8.60
C SER A 302 -1.64 27.95 -7.69
N LEU A 303 -0.57 27.69 -6.93
CA LEU A 303 -0.49 26.60 -5.97
C LEU A 303 -1.46 26.78 -4.81
N MET A 304 -1.60 27.99 -4.26
CA MET A 304 -2.56 28.26 -3.19
C MET A 304 -4.00 28.04 -3.63
N LEU A 305 -4.34 28.38 -4.88
CA LEU A 305 -5.65 28.10 -5.47
C LEU A 305 -5.84 26.59 -5.69
N ALA A 306 -4.86 25.90 -6.25
CA ALA A 306 -4.90 24.46 -6.48
C ALA A 306 -5.04 23.64 -5.19
N LEU A 307 -4.30 24.04 -4.15
CA LEU A 307 -4.39 23.46 -2.81
C LEU A 307 -5.69 23.83 -2.09
N GLY A 308 -6.45 24.80 -2.61
CA GLY A 308 -7.68 25.32 -2.00
C GLY A 308 -7.42 26.07 -0.70
N LEU A 309 -6.27 26.74 -0.55
CA LEU A 309 -5.94 27.60 0.60
C LEU A 309 -6.61 28.97 0.49
N VAL A 310 -6.76 29.44 -0.74
CA VAL A 310 -7.47 30.67 -1.09
C VAL A 310 -8.48 30.39 -2.20
N GLU A 311 -9.45 31.28 -2.36
CA GLU A 311 -10.42 31.25 -3.44
C GLU A 311 -10.64 32.63 -4.04
N LEU A 312 -11.01 32.66 -5.33
CA LEU A 312 -11.35 33.88 -6.05
C LEU A 312 -12.87 34.05 -6.12
N ARG A 313 -13.36 35.16 -5.56
CA ARG A 313 -14.78 35.57 -5.61
C ARG A 313 -14.89 36.89 -6.38
N GLY A 314 -15.06 36.78 -7.69
CA GLY A 314 -15.01 37.95 -8.58
C GLY A 314 -13.59 38.54 -8.64
N SER A 315 -13.43 39.79 -8.23
CA SER A 315 -12.12 40.46 -8.14
C SER A 315 -11.45 40.37 -6.76
N GLN A 316 -12.06 39.63 -5.83
CA GLN A 316 -11.58 39.47 -4.46
C GLN A 316 -10.97 38.09 -4.25
N VAL A 317 -9.94 38.03 -3.42
CA VAL A 317 -9.34 36.81 -2.88
C VAL A 317 -9.79 36.67 -1.43
N ALA A 318 -10.12 35.46 -1.00
CA ALA A 318 -10.42 35.14 0.39
C ALA A 318 -9.73 33.85 0.82
N VAL A 319 -9.35 33.77 2.10
CA VAL A 319 -8.82 32.54 2.70
C VAL A 319 -9.94 31.52 2.91
N THR A 320 -9.66 30.24 2.63
CA THR A 320 -10.62 29.16 2.87
C THR A 320 -10.48 28.58 4.28
N ALA A 321 -11.41 27.73 4.69
CA ALA A 321 -11.29 26.98 5.94
C ALA A 321 -10.00 26.12 5.99
N LYS A 322 -9.56 25.59 4.85
CA LYS A 322 -8.32 24.82 4.75
C LYS A 322 -7.09 25.73 4.92
N GLY A 323 -7.10 26.91 4.30
CA GLY A 323 -6.04 27.91 4.48
C GLY A 323 -5.91 28.35 5.95
N LEU A 324 -7.04 28.62 6.61
CA LEU A 324 -7.07 28.94 8.04
C LEU A 324 -6.53 27.79 8.91
N ALA A 325 -6.90 26.54 8.62
CA ALA A 325 -6.40 25.39 9.36
C ALA A 325 -4.87 25.26 9.26
N TRP A 326 -4.29 25.49 8.07
CA TRP A 326 -2.84 25.47 7.89
C TRP A 326 -2.14 26.60 8.66
N LEU A 327 -2.72 27.81 8.68
CA LEU A 327 -2.18 28.92 9.47
C LEU A 327 -2.21 28.65 10.98
N VAL A 328 -3.25 27.97 11.48
CA VAL A 328 -3.32 27.58 12.90
C VAL A 328 -2.20 26.60 13.23
N GLU A 329 -1.97 25.58 12.40
CA GLU A 329 -0.89 24.60 12.59
C GLU A 329 0.52 25.24 12.49
N GLU A 330 0.70 26.26 11.64
CA GLU A 330 1.98 26.97 11.54
C GLU A 330 2.28 27.80 12.79
N ARG A 331 1.22 28.27 13.48
CA ARG A 331 1.32 29.10 14.70
C ARG A 331 1.41 28.28 16.00
N GLY A 332 1.01 27.01 16.02
CA GLY A 332 1.10 26.10 17.18
C GLY A 332 0.04 25.01 17.22
#